data_AF-A0A8T7KN89-F1
#
_entry.id   AF-A0A8T7KN89-F1
#
_cell.length_a   1.000
_cell.length_b   1.000
_cell.length_c   1.000
_cell.angle_alpha   90.00
_cell.angle_beta   90.00
_cell.angle_gamma   90.00
#
_symmetry.space_group_name_H-M   'P 1'
#
loop_
_entity.id
_entity.type
_entity.pdbx_description
1 polymer ?
#
loop_
_entity_poly.entity_id
_entity_poly.type
_entity_poly.pdbx_seq_one_letter_code
_entity_poly.pdbx_strand_id
1 'polypeptide(L)'
;GVIIPTAFAALVFRATVGNAVSAFVFYVCFLGLGEELLFRGYIQSRLNLAFGRPFRFFGVHWGWGGIIASALFGLMHVLNLGGLASGRWDLAWWWGFWTFFGGLVFGFVREKTGSIVAPMLLHGLPQAIAYAILGL
;
A
#
# COMPACT_ATOMS: atom_id res chain seq x y z
N GLY A 1 45.64 18.59 3.05
CA GLY A 1 44.38 18.50 2.29
C GLY A 1 43.61 17.29 2.75
N VAL A 2 42.62 17.46 3.64
CA VAL A 2 41.72 16.39 4.11
C VAL A 2 40.33 16.99 4.33
N ILE A 3 39.70 17.50 3.26
CA ILE A 3 38.33 18.06 3.29
C ILE A 3 37.37 17.22 2.42
N ILE A 4 37.91 16.28 1.63
CA ILE A 4 37.16 15.47 0.68
C ILE A 4 36.27 14.38 1.34
N PRO A 5 36.65 13.70 2.45
CA PRO A 5 35.83 12.63 3.02
C PRO A 5 34.48 13.10 3.58
N THR A 6 34.46 14.28 4.20
CA THR A 6 33.26 14.81 4.89
C THR A 6 32.26 15.40 3.90
N ALA A 7 32.73 16.11 2.87
CA ALA A 7 31.85 16.63 1.81
C ALA A 7 31.21 15.48 0.99
N PHE A 8 31.98 14.42 0.70
CA PHE A 8 31.47 13.23 0.03
C PHE A 8 30.47 12.47 0.92
N ALA A 9 30.78 12.24 2.20
CA ALA A 9 29.85 11.61 3.14
C ALA A 9 28.57 12.44 3.33
N ALA A 10 28.67 13.77 3.40
CA ALA A 10 27.51 14.66 3.48
C ALA A 10 26.66 14.64 2.20
N LEU A 11 27.28 14.52 1.02
CA LEU A 11 26.57 14.38 -0.26
C LEU A 11 25.84 13.05 -0.34
N VAL A 12 26.51 11.94 0.03
CA VAL A 12 25.90 10.60 0.09
C VAL A 12 24.77 10.57 1.10
N PHE A 13 24.95 11.16 2.28
CA PHE A 13 23.89 11.28 3.29
C PHE A 13 22.70 12.11 2.79
N ARG A 14 22.94 13.27 2.17
CA ARG A 14 21.88 14.12 1.57
C ARG A 14 21.14 13.41 0.44
N ALA A 15 21.85 12.67 -0.41
CA ALA A 15 21.23 11.85 -1.47
C ALA A 15 20.36 10.73 -0.86
N THR A 16 20.84 10.09 0.20
CA THR A 16 20.10 9.04 0.93
C THR A 16 18.84 9.60 1.60
N VAL A 17 18.93 10.77 2.24
CA VAL A 17 17.78 11.48 2.82
C VAL A 17 16.80 11.95 1.73
N GLY A 18 17.31 12.49 0.62
CA GLY A 18 16.49 12.91 -0.52
C GLY A 18 15.70 11.73 -1.11
N ASN A 19 16.36 10.58 -1.29
CA ASN A 19 15.73 9.35 -1.75
C ASN A 19 14.67 8.85 -0.76
N ALA A 20 14.95 8.90 0.54
CA ALA A 20 13.99 8.49 1.57
C ALA A 20 12.75 9.39 1.60
N VAL A 21 12.91 10.71 1.49
CA VAL A 21 11.79 11.66 1.43
C VAL A 21 10.97 11.45 0.17
N SER A 22 11.63 11.29 -0.98
CA SER A 22 10.96 11.01 -2.25
C SER A 22 10.17 9.70 -2.20
N ALA A 23 10.77 8.64 -1.64
CA ALA A 23 10.13 7.36 -1.45
C ALA A 23 8.90 7.47 -0.53
N PHE A 24 9.04 8.15 0.60
CA PHE A 24 7.91 8.37 1.51
C PHE A 24 6.76 9.08 0.82
N VAL A 25 7.03 10.21 0.15
CA VAL A 25 6.01 10.99 -0.55
C VAL A 25 5.33 10.12 -1.61
N PHE A 26 6.09 9.39 -2.42
CA PHE A 26 5.52 8.56 -3.46
C PHE A 26 4.70 7.38 -2.90
N TYR A 27 5.32 6.53 -2.08
CA TYR A 27 4.68 5.30 -1.62
C TYR A 27 3.55 5.53 -0.63
N VAL A 28 3.61 6.57 0.20
CA VAL A 28 2.55 6.86 1.18
C VAL A 28 1.49 7.79 0.58
N CYS A 29 1.89 8.92 -0.01
CA CYS A 29 0.93 9.95 -0.42
C CYS A 29 0.33 9.73 -1.81
N PHE A 30 0.97 8.95 -2.69
CA PHE A 30 0.43 8.65 -4.02
C PHE A 30 -0.02 7.20 -4.13
N LEU A 31 0.87 6.24 -3.90
CA LEU A 31 0.55 4.82 -4.05
C LEU A 31 -0.42 4.35 -2.95
N GLY A 32 0.00 4.40 -1.69
CA GLY A 32 -0.81 3.96 -0.55
C GLY A 32 -2.11 4.74 -0.43
N LEU A 33 -2.06 6.08 -0.52
CA LEU A 33 -3.28 6.90 -0.45
C LEU A 33 -4.22 6.62 -1.63
N GLY A 34 -3.70 6.58 -2.86
CA GLY A 34 -4.52 6.37 -4.06
C GLY A 34 -5.24 5.03 -4.03
N GLU A 35 -4.52 3.96 -3.70
CA GLU A 35 -5.09 2.61 -3.63
C GLU A 35 -6.08 2.50 -2.47
N GLU A 36 -5.72 2.93 -1.26
CA GLU A 36 -6.64 2.82 -0.12
C GLU A 36 -7.86 3.73 -0.25
N LEU A 37 -7.75 4.89 -0.91
CA LEU A 37 -8.89 5.75 -1.24
C LEU A 37 -9.88 5.03 -2.16
N LEU A 38 -9.38 4.37 -3.21
CA LEU A 38 -10.23 3.60 -4.12
C LEU A 38 -10.85 2.38 -3.44
N PHE A 39 -10.02 1.51 -2.87
CA PHE A 39 -10.46 0.21 -2.37
C PHE A 39 -11.20 0.29 -1.04
N ARG A 40 -10.73 1.11 -0.09
CA ARG A 40 -11.33 1.20 1.27
C ARG A 40 -12.23 2.41 1.45
N GLY A 41 -11.87 3.51 0.79
CA GLY A 41 -12.67 4.73 0.76
C GLY A 41 -13.95 4.52 -0.05
N TYR A 42 -13.83 4.15 -1.32
CA TYR A 42 -14.97 4.02 -2.22
C TYR A 42 -15.56 2.61 -2.26
N ILE A 43 -14.84 1.62 -2.82
CA ILE A 43 -15.38 0.28 -3.14
C ILE A 43 -15.94 -0.42 -1.91
N GLN A 44 -15.13 -0.59 -0.86
CA GLN A 44 -15.57 -1.23 0.39
C GLN A 44 -16.75 -0.49 1.02
N SER A 45 -16.73 0.85 1.05
CA SER A 45 -17.84 1.62 1.62
C SER A 45 -19.14 1.41 0.84
N ARG A 46 -19.11 1.39 -0.50
CA ARG A 46 -20.29 1.14 -1.34
C ARG A 46 -20.83 -0.27 -1.16
N LEU A 47 -19.94 -1.26 -1.07
CA LEU A 47 -20.34 -2.65 -0.84
C LEU A 47 -20.89 -2.85 0.58
N ASN A 48 -20.34 -2.15 1.58
CA ASN A 48 -20.90 -2.16 2.93
C ASN A 48 -22.29 -1.52 3.00
N LEU A 49 -22.58 -0.52 2.17
CA LEU A 49 -23.93 0.03 2.05
C LEU A 49 -24.91 -1.00 1.42
N ALA A 50 -24.44 -1.76 0.43
CA ALA A 50 -25.27 -2.74 -0.28
C ALA A 50 -25.52 -4.02 0.53
N PHE A 51 -24.49 -4.56 1.19
CA PHE A 51 -24.51 -5.86 1.85
C PHE A 51 -24.52 -5.77 3.38
N GLY A 52 -24.42 -4.57 3.94
CA GLY A 52 -24.25 -4.36 5.36
C GLY A 52 -22.90 -4.87 5.89
N ARG A 53 -22.83 -5.06 7.21
CA ARG A 53 -21.66 -5.56 7.93
C ARG A 53 -22.07 -6.70 8.89
N PRO A 54 -22.45 -7.86 8.34
CA PRO A 54 -23.04 -8.95 9.13
C PRO A 54 -22.04 -9.67 10.04
N PHE A 55 -20.74 -9.50 9.81
CA PHE A 55 -19.70 -10.18 10.58
C PHE A 55 -19.24 -9.32 11.75
N ARG A 56 -18.82 -9.98 12.83
CA ARG A 56 -18.24 -9.32 14.01
C ARG A 56 -16.99 -10.04 14.45
N PHE A 57 -15.90 -9.31 14.61
CA PHE A 57 -14.61 -9.85 15.04
C PHE A 57 -13.88 -8.81 15.90
N PHE A 58 -13.40 -9.21 17.09
CA PHE A 58 -12.81 -8.30 18.09
C PHE A 58 -13.63 -7.02 18.34
N GLY A 59 -14.96 -7.15 18.38
CA GLY A 59 -15.88 -6.02 18.59
C GLY A 59 -16.11 -5.12 17.38
N VAL A 60 -15.42 -5.35 16.26
CA VAL A 60 -15.55 -4.58 15.01
C VAL A 60 -16.56 -5.26 14.09
N HIS A 61 -17.51 -4.47 13.57
CA HIS A 61 -18.45 -4.91 12.53
C HIS A 61 -17.80 -4.79 11.15
N TRP A 62 -17.83 -5.87 10.38
CA TRP A 62 -17.29 -5.92 9.02
C TRP A 62 -18.15 -6.84 8.15
N GLY A 63 -17.82 -7.00 6.87
CA GLY A 63 -18.71 -7.69 5.95
C GLY A 63 -18.09 -8.06 4.62
N TRP A 64 -18.96 -8.54 3.72
CA TRP A 64 -18.64 -8.87 2.34
C TRP A 64 -17.97 -7.72 1.59
N GLY A 65 -18.26 -6.47 1.94
CA GLY A 65 -17.58 -5.32 1.33
C GLY A 65 -16.06 -5.34 1.52
N GLY A 66 -15.57 -5.75 2.68
CA GLY A 66 -14.13 -5.93 2.91
C GLY A 66 -13.55 -7.09 2.09
N ILE A 67 -14.24 -8.23 2.03
CA ILE A 67 -13.78 -9.42 1.30
C ILE A 67 -13.69 -9.15 -0.20
N ILE A 68 -14.76 -8.62 -0.78
CA ILE A 68 -14.85 -8.34 -2.22
C ILE A 68 -13.85 -7.25 -2.61
N ALA A 69 -13.75 -6.16 -1.83
CA ALA A 69 -12.75 -5.12 -2.10
C ALA A 69 -11.31 -5.66 -1.99
N SER A 70 -11.06 -6.64 -1.14
CA SER A 70 -9.75 -7.30 -1.03
C SER A 70 -9.48 -8.23 -2.21
N ALA A 71 -10.50 -8.95 -2.69
CA ALA A 71 -10.38 -9.81 -3.87
C ALA A 71 -10.07 -9.00 -5.13
N LEU A 72 -10.76 -7.86 -5.32
CA LEU A 72 -10.49 -6.93 -6.41
C LEU A 72 -9.08 -6.34 -6.31
N PHE A 73 -8.64 -6.00 -5.10
CA PHE A 73 -7.29 -5.52 -4.85
C PHE A 73 -6.24 -6.56 -5.24
N GLY A 74 -6.42 -7.82 -4.82
CA GLY A 74 -5.55 -8.92 -5.22
C GLY A 74 -5.52 -9.15 -6.73
N LEU A 75 -6.69 -9.13 -7.38
CA LEU A 75 -6.81 -9.32 -8.82
C LEU A 75 -6.10 -8.21 -9.62
N MET A 76 -6.19 -6.95 -9.18
CA MET A 76 -5.46 -5.84 -9.79
C MET A 76 -3.95 -6.09 -9.77
N HIS A 77 -3.44 -6.69 -8.70
CA HIS A 77 -2.02 -6.99 -8.53
C HIS A 77 -1.54 -8.20 -9.32
N VAL A 78 -2.44 -9.09 -9.76
CA VAL A 78 -2.09 -10.20 -10.68
C VAL A 78 -1.57 -9.64 -12.00
N LEU A 79 -2.12 -8.53 -12.48
CA LEU A 79 -1.72 -7.93 -13.75
C LEU A 79 -0.30 -7.34 -13.71
N ASN A 80 0.28 -7.13 -12.53
CA ASN A 80 1.61 -6.55 -12.35
C ASN A 80 1.83 -5.32 -13.26
N LEU A 81 1.14 -4.21 -12.97
CA LEU A 81 1.12 -3.01 -13.82
C LEU A 81 2.52 -2.47 -14.16
N GLY A 82 3.51 -2.63 -13.27
CA GLY A 82 4.90 -2.26 -13.56
C GLY A 82 5.57 -3.17 -14.61
N GLY A 83 5.24 -4.46 -14.60
CA GLY A 83 5.62 -5.41 -15.65
C GLY A 83 4.99 -5.03 -16.99
N LEU A 84 3.68 -4.74 -17.00
CA LEU A 84 2.98 -4.33 -18.22
C LEU A 84 3.55 -3.04 -18.82
N ALA A 85 3.85 -2.04 -17.98
CA ALA A 85 4.46 -0.79 -18.41
C ALA A 85 5.87 -0.98 -19.02
N SER A 86 6.58 -2.04 -18.65
CA SER A 86 7.88 -2.43 -19.20
C SER A 86 7.79 -3.48 -20.32
N GLY A 87 6.58 -3.80 -20.79
CA GLY A 87 6.33 -4.75 -21.87
C GLY A 87 6.35 -6.23 -21.46
N ARG A 88 6.39 -6.52 -20.16
CA ARG A 88 6.34 -7.88 -19.59
C ARG A 88 4.88 -8.26 -19.32
N TRP A 89 4.44 -9.37 -19.92
CA TRP A 89 3.05 -9.85 -19.86
C TRP A 89 2.89 -11.06 -18.95
N ASP A 90 3.61 -11.11 -17.84
CA ASP A 90 3.52 -12.18 -16.86
C ASP A 90 2.47 -11.87 -15.78
N LEU A 91 1.61 -12.85 -15.53
CA LEU A 91 0.61 -12.77 -14.47
C LEU A 91 1.24 -13.17 -13.13
N ALA A 92 1.29 -12.22 -12.20
CA ALA A 92 1.84 -12.39 -10.87
C ALA A 92 0.79 -12.98 -9.91
N TRP A 93 0.30 -14.19 -10.20
CA TRP A 93 -0.74 -14.86 -9.41
C TRP A 93 -0.42 -14.96 -7.92
N TRP A 94 0.82 -15.31 -7.60
CA TRP A 94 1.28 -15.39 -6.21
C TRP A 94 1.27 -14.03 -5.52
N TRP A 95 1.65 -12.98 -6.25
CA TRP A 95 1.60 -11.61 -5.74
C TRP A 95 0.16 -11.15 -5.50
N GLY A 96 -0.75 -11.39 -6.44
CA GLY A 96 -2.16 -11.10 -6.28
C GLY A 96 -2.82 -11.86 -5.12
N PHE A 97 -2.43 -13.11 -4.91
CA PHE A 97 -2.90 -13.89 -3.76
C PHE A 97 -2.39 -13.30 -2.43
N TRP A 98 -1.12 -12.92 -2.37
CA TRP A 98 -0.56 -12.26 -1.19
C TRP A 98 -1.25 -10.93 -0.88
N THR A 99 -1.43 -10.08 -1.90
CA THR A 99 -2.05 -8.77 -1.74
C THR A 99 -3.54 -8.86 -1.41
N PHE A 100 -4.24 -9.95 -1.78
CA PHE A 100 -5.58 -10.23 -1.27
C PHE A 100 -5.62 -10.29 0.27
N PHE A 101 -4.72 -11.04 0.91
CA PHE A 101 -4.67 -11.11 2.38
C PHE A 101 -4.25 -9.78 3.00
N GLY A 102 -3.30 -9.07 2.38
CA GLY A 102 -2.97 -7.69 2.78
C GLY A 102 -4.22 -6.81 2.74
N GLY A 103 -5.02 -6.94 1.67
CA GLY A 103 -6.27 -6.21 1.51
C GLY A 103 -7.30 -6.54 2.59
N LEU A 104 -7.40 -7.80 3.03
CA LEU A 104 -8.28 -8.19 4.14
C LEU A 104 -7.85 -7.50 5.44
N VAL A 105 -6.56 -7.44 5.71
CA VAL A 105 -6.01 -6.73 6.88
C VAL A 105 -6.32 -5.24 6.79
N PHE A 106 -6.06 -4.60 5.64
CA PHE A 106 -6.31 -3.17 5.43
C PHE A 106 -7.81 -2.83 5.56
N GLY A 107 -8.66 -3.67 4.96
CA GLY A 107 -10.12 -3.55 5.06
C GLY A 107 -10.62 -3.67 6.49
N PHE A 108 -10.07 -4.60 7.27
CA PHE A 108 -10.43 -4.74 8.68
C PHE A 108 -9.94 -3.55 9.53
N VAL A 109 -8.71 -3.07 9.29
CA VAL A 109 -8.16 -1.87 9.96
C VAL A 109 -9.01 -0.63 9.64
N ARG A 110 -9.52 -0.49 8.41
CA ARG A 110 -10.45 0.58 8.04
C ARG A 110 -11.79 0.49 8.78
N GLU A 111 -12.32 -0.72 9.01
CA GLU A 111 -13.52 -0.87 9.84
C GLU A 111 -13.25 -0.54 11.31
N LYS A 112 -12.09 -0.96 11.83
CA LYS A 112 -11.70 -0.71 13.23
C LYS A 112 -11.46 0.77 13.53
N THR A 113 -10.83 1.49 12.60
CA THR A 113 -10.45 2.90 12.80
C THR A 113 -11.46 3.90 12.24
N GLY A 114 -12.34 3.45 11.34
CA GLY A 114 -13.27 4.33 10.62
C GLY A 114 -12.59 5.26 9.60
N SER A 115 -11.29 5.08 9.34
CA SER A 115 -10.49 5.96 8.49
C SER A 115 -9.64 5.16 7.50
N ILE A 116 -9.33 5.77 6.36
CA ILE A 116 -8.37 5.23 5.38
C ILE A 116 -6.92 5.58 5.70
N VAL A 117 -6.67 6.48 6.65
CA VAL A 117 -5.30 6.92 7.00
C VAL A 117 -4.49 5.76 7.60
N ALA A 118 -5.09 4.98 8.51
CA ALA A 118 -4.43 3.84 9.11
C ALA A 118 -4.02 2.76 8.09
N PRO A 119 -4.91 2.27 7.21
CA PRO A 119 -4.50 1.33 6.17
C PRO A 119 -3.56 1.97 5.14
N MET A 120 -3.69 3.26 4.81
CA MET A 120 -2.75 3.97 3.93
C MET A 120 -1.31 3.90 4.47
N LEU A 121 -1.13 4.17 5.76
CA LEU A 121 0.17 4.08 6.41
C LEU A 121 0.67 2.63 6.44
N LEU A 122 -0.20 1.68 6.80
CA LEU A 122 0.15 0.25 6.86
C LEU A 122 0.54 -0.31 5.49
N HIS A 123 -0.06 0.22 4.43
CA HIS A 123 0.23 -0.14 3.05
C HIS A 123 1.55 0.50 2.60
N GLY A 124 1.64 1.84 2.60
CA GLY A 124 2.73 2.57 1.95
C GLY A 124 4.04 2.68 2.74
N LEU A 125 4.01 2.68 4.08
CA LEU A 125 5.24 2.82 4.90
C LEU A 125 6.24 1.67 4.67
N PRO A 126 5.83 0.39 4.62
CA PRO A 126 6.75 -0.69 4.32
C PRO A 126 7.50 -0.50 3.00
N GLN A 127 6.84 -0.06 1.93
CA GLN A 127 7.52 0.20 0.65
C GLN A 127 8.42 1.43 0.73
N ALA A 128 7.98 2.51 1.39
CA ALA A 128 8.81 3.69 1.59
C ALA A 128 10.12 3.36 2.33
N ILE A 129 10.03 2.56 3.40
CA ILE A 129 11.18 2.11 4.19
C ILE A 129 12.07 1.18 3.36
N ALA A 130 11.49 0.19 2.67
CA ALA A 130 12.24 -0.73 1.85
C ALA A 130 13.03 0.01 0.75
N TYR A 131 12.40 0.96 0.06
CA TYR A 131 13.07 1.79 -0.94
C TYR A 131 14.17 2.66 -0.33
N ALA A 132 13.89 3.31 0.81
CA ALA A 132 14.85 4.18 1.48
C ALA A 132 16.12 3.44 1.94
N ILE A 133 15.99 2.18 2.36
CA ILE A 133 17.10 1.38 2.90
C ILE A 133 17.79 0.55 1.81
N LEU A 134 17.01 -0.05 0.90
CA LEU A 134 17.50 -1.05 -0.06
C LEU A 134 17.62 -0.52 -1.49
N GLY A 135 17.03 0.63 -1.81
CA GLY A 135 17.07 1.22 -3.15
C GLY A 135 16.40 0.38 -4.24
N LEU A 136 15.43 -0.45 -3.87
CA LEU A 136 14.72 -1.40 -4.76
C LEU A 136 13.66 -0.74 -5.64
#